data_AF-A0A2M8AC22-F1
#
_entry.id   AF-A0A2M8AC22-F1
#
_cell.length_a   1.000
_cell.length_b   1.000
_cell.length_c   1.000
_cell.angle_alpha   90.00
_cell.angle_beta   90.00
_cell.angle_gamma   90.00
#
_symmetry.space_group_name_H-M   'P 1'
#
loop_
_entity.id
_entity.type
_entity.pdbx_description
1 polymer ?
#
loop_
_entity_poly.entity_id
_entity_poly.type
_entity_poly.pdbx_seq_one_letter_code
_entity_poly.pdbx_strand_id
1 'polypeptide(L)'
;MKRFRFFLLVVIFSIFSIAISGQNKTITLNTKEFSPADKAELDKAEEMYLEANYLAALPIYQQLNVSFPEEYYIMYRLGMCYLKKQDAYEKAVQYLKPVAENRPNSADVKFYLGVAYHLTYQFDEAITLFNEYLAQDIIKSQRPVTEQFIQYCKNAKELVANPLDVSITNIGAPINTEAAEYVPVVSSDEQVLVFTYMGRKSKGGFEDVFSSEKKW
;
A
#
# COMPACT_ATOMS: atom_id res chain seq x y z
N MET A 1 7.75 -63.12 -30.91
CA MET A 1 8.76 -62.06 -30.66
C MET A 1 8.04 -60.75 -30.36
N LYS A 2 8.38 -60.16 -29.21
CA LYS A 2 7.93 -58.86 -28.68
C LYS A 2 8.03 -57.74 -29.75
N ARG A 3 7.12 -56.75 -29.75
CA ARG A 3 7.43 -55.33 -29.48
C ARG A 3 6.17 -54.54 -29.06
N PHE A 4 6.33 -53.88 -27.92
CA PHE A 4 5.44 -52.99 -27.20
C PHE A 4 5.76 -51.54 -27.62
N ARG A 5 4.79 -50.71 -28.02
CA ARG A 5 4.96 -49.23 -28.18
C ARG A 5 3.60 -48.55 -27.96
N PHE A 6 3.30 -48.10 -26.74
CA PHE A 6 3.43 -46.73 -26.22
C PHE A 6 2.31 -45.78 -26.67
N PHE A 7 1.51 -45.38 -25.68
CA PHE A 7 0.55 -44.28 -25.65
C PHE A 7 1.14 -42.98 -26.22
N LEU A 8 0.35 -42.22 -26.98
CA LEU A 8 0.42 -40.76 -26.97
C LEU A 8 -0.97 -40.17 -27.27
N LEU A 9 -1.72 -39.90 -26.20
CA LEU A 9 -2.84 -38.97 -26.18
C LEU A 9 -2.26 -37.56 -26.35
N VAL A 10 -2.34 -36.99 -27.54
CA VAL A 10 -2.04 -35.57 -27.75
C VAL A 10 -3.27 -34.78 -27.35
N VAL A 11 -3.33 -34.38 -26.09
CA VAL A 11 -4.26 -33.34 -25.63
C VAL A 11 -3.76 -32.03 -26.20
N ILE A 12 -4.41 -31.54 -27.26
CA ILE A 12 -4.22 -30.19 -27.78
C ILE A 12 -4.82 -29.24 -26.74
N PHE A 13 -4.01 -28.83 -25.77
CA PHE A 13 -4.32 -27.68 -24.92
C PHE A 13 -4.11 -26.43 -25.78
N SER A 14 -5.14 -26.08 -26.55
CA SER A 14 -5.23 -24.80 -27.22
C SER A 14 -5.14 -23.71 -26.15
N ILE A 15 -4.06 -22.95 -26.22
CA ILE A 15 -3.78 -21.77 -25.43
C ILE A 15 -4.90 -20.76 -25.72
N PHE A 16 -5.96 -20.80 -24.93
CA PHE A 16 -6.92 -19.72 -24.84
C PHE A 16 -6.25 -18.65 -23.97
N SER A 17 -5.42 -17.83 -24.60
CA SER A 17 -5.03 -16.54 -24.03
C SER A 17 -6.30 -15.72 -23.93
N ILE A 18 -6.98 -15.80 -22.79
CA ILE A 18 -7.98 -14.80 -22.41
C ILE A 18 -7.17 -13.52 -22.21
N ALA A 19 -7.09 -12.71 -23.27
CA ALA A 19 -6.74 -11.32 -23.14
C ALA A 19 -7.85 -10.68 -22.30
N ILE A 20 -7.60 -10.55 -21.00
CA ILE A 20 -8.40 -9.69 -20.12
C ILE A 20 -8.11 -8.27 -20.59
N SER A 21 -8.90 -7.80 -21.54
CA SER A 21 -8.94 -6.40 -21.94
C SER A 21 -9.68 -5.59 -20.86
N GLY A 22 -9.04 -5.43 -19.71
CA GLY A 22 -9.32 -4.33 -18.80
C GLY A 22 -8.25 -3.27 -19.04
N GLN A 23 -8.54 -2.23 -19.82
CA GLN A 23 -7.59 -1.13 -20.03
C GLN A 23 -7.52 -0.23 -18.79
N ASN A 24 -7.02 -0.74 -17.66
CA ASN A 24 -6.33 0.14 -16.72
C ASN A 24 -4.93 0.34 -17.31
N LYS A 25 -4.68 1.53 -17.87
CA LYS A 25 -3.34 1.89 -18.36
C LYS A 25 -2.40 2.00 -17.16
N THR A 26 -1.79 0.87 -16.81
CA THR A 26 -0.75 0.77 -15.79
C THR A 26 0.38 1.73 -16.13
N ILE A 27 0.94 2.40 -15.12
CA ILE A 27 2.16 3.19 -15.28
C ILE A 27 3.24 2.26 -15.82
N THR A 28 3.77 2.57 -17.00
CA THR A 28 4.83 1.78 -17.61
C THR A 28 6.15 2.08 -16.93
N LEU A 29 6.79 1.05 -16.42
CA LEU A 29 8.18 1.09 -15.92
C LEU A 29 9.15 1.10 -17.11
N ASN A 30 10.14 2.01 -17.09
CA ASN A 30 11.23 2.03 -18.06
C ASN A 30 12.54 1.58 -17.42
N THR A 31 12.97 0.35 -17.74
CA THR A 31 14.21 -0.23 -17.20
C THR A 31 15.43 -0.09 -18.12
N LYS A 32 15.38 0.76 -19.15
CA LYS A 32 16.47 0.89 -20.13
C LYS A 32 17.80 1.29 -19.49
N GLU A 33 17.76 2.16 -18.49
CA GLU A 33 18.93 2.69 -17.79
C GLU A 33 19.32 1.85 -16.57
N PHE A 34 18.53 0.83 -16.23
CA PHE A 34 18.74 0.01 -15.05
C PHE A 34 19.85 -1.01 -15.31
N SER A 35 20.86 -1.02 -14.44
CA SER A 35 21.87 -2.07 -14.41
C SER A 35 21.26 -3.41 -13.98
N PRO A 36 21.97 -4.55 -14.16
CA PRO A 36 21.52 -5.83 -13.62
C PRO A 36 21.30 -5.80 -12.09
N ALA A 37 22.09 -5.01 -11.36
CA ALA A 37 21.93 -4.84 -9.92
C ALA A 37 20.65 -4.07 -9.58
N ASP A 38 20.36 -2.98 -10.30
CA ASP A 38 19.12 -2.20 -10.09
C ASP A 38 17.87 -3.04 -10.36
N LYS A 39 17.92 -3.91 -11.37
CA LYS A 39 16.83 -4.84 -11.68
C LYS A 39 16.64 -5.87 -10.57
N ALA A 40 17.71 -6.43 -10.03
CA ALA A 40 17.64 -7.38 -8.92
C ALA A 40 17.06 -6.74 -7.64
N GLU A 41 17.46 -5.51 -7.32
CA GLU A 41 16.88 -4.75 -6.20
C GLU A 41 15.40 -4.43 -6.45
N LEU A 42 15.03 -4.05 -7.68
CA LEU A 42 13.64 -3.84 -8.03
C LEU A 42 12.80 -5.11 -7.89
N ASP A 43 13.28 -6.26 -8.38
CA ASP A 43 12.59 -7.54 -8.28
C ASP A 43 12.33 -7.91 -6.81
N LYS A 44 13.33 -7.71 -5.94
CA LYS A 44 13.21 -7.90 -4.50
C LYS A 44 12.18 -6.96 -3.87
N ALA A 45 12.16 -5.68 -4.27
CA ALA A 45 11.18 -4.72 -3.77
C ALA A 45 9.75 -5.07 -4.22
N GLU A 46 9.58 -5.50 -5.48
CA GLU A 46 8.28 -5.93 -6.00
C GLU A 46 7.79 -7.21 -5.31
N GLU A 47 8.66 -8.18 -5.02
CA GLU A 47 8.31 -9.37 -4.24
C GLU A 47 7.77 -8.98 -2.86
N MET A 48 8.52 -8.16 -2.11
CA MET A 48 8.08 -7.63 -0.82
C MET A 48 6.75 -6.86 -0.94
N TYR A 49 6.58 -6.06 -1.99
CA TYR A 49 5.35 -5.31 -2.22
C TYR A 49 4.15 -6.22 -2.48
N LEU A 50 4.32 -7.28 -3.27
CA LEU A 50 3.28 -8.26 -3.58
C LEU A 50 2.88 -9.09 -2.36
N GLU A 51 3.82 -9.33 -1.44
CA GLU A 51 3.56 -9.92 -0.13
C GLU A 51 2.93 -8.93 0.88
N ALA A 52 2.62 -7.71 0.46
CA ALA A 52 2.15 -6.61 1.30
C ALA A 52 3.13 -6.17 2.41
N ASN A 53 4.41 -6.53 2.29
CA ASN A 53 5.52 -6.07 3.13
C ASN A 53 6.00 -4.68 2.71
N TYR A 54 5.08 -3.72 2.65
CA TYR A 54 5.32 -2.36 2.12
C TYR A 54 6.45 -1.61 2.82
N LEU A 55 6.56 -1.76 4.15
CA LEU A 55 7.59 -1.08 4.94
C LEU A 55 8.99 -1.66 4.67
N ALA A 56 9.07 -2.95 4.33
CA ALA A 56 10.32 -3.60 3.95
C ALA A 56 10.74 -3.23 2.51
N ALA A 57 9.78 -3.08 1.60
CA ALA A 57 10.04 -2.66 0.22
C ALA A 57 10.44 -1.17 0.12
N LEU A 58 9.89 -0.32 1.00
CA LEU A 58 10.09 1.13 1.02
C LEU A 58 11.56 1.58 0.89
N PRO A 59 12.54 1.10 1.69
CA PRO A 59 13.93 1.54 1.57
C PRO A 59 14.56 1.22 0.21
N ILE A 60 14.17 0.12 -0.43
CA ILE A 60 14.70 -0.26 -1.74
C ILE A 60 14.15 0.68 -2.82
N TYR A 61 12.84 0.96 -2.79
CA TYR A 61 12.26 1.96 -3.70
C TYR A 61 12.83 3.37 -3.46
N GLN A 62 13.18 3.74 -2.22
CA GLN A 62 13.84 5.01 -1.94
C GLN A 62 15.20 5.09 -2.62
N GLN A 63 16.00 4.03 -2.51
CA GLN A 63 17.31 3.94 -3.17
C GLN A 63 17.18 4.01 -4.69
N LEU A 64 16.24 3.25 -5.27
CA LEU A 64 15.99 3.28 -6.72
C LEU A 64 15.54 4.67 -7.19
N ASN A 65 14.71 5.38 -6.42
CA ASN A 65 14.28 6.74 -6.76
C ASN A 65 15.42 7.78 -6.68
N VAL A 66 16.45 7.54 -5.86
CA VAL A 66 17.65 8.41 -5.86
C VAL A 66 18.41 8.28 -7.18
N SER A 67 18.53 7.05 -7.70
CA SER A 67 19.21 6.78 -8.98
C SER A 67 18.36 7.16 -10.20
N PHE A 68 17.03 6.99 -10.10
CA PHE A 68 16.08 7.16 -11.20
C PHE A 68 14.92 8.10 -10.80
N PRO A 69 15.20 9.40 -10.52
CA PRO A 69 14.22 10.32 -9.97
C PRO A 69 13.09 10.71 -10.93
N GLU A 70 13.16 10.36 -12.21
CA GLU A 70 12.10 10.61 -13.19
C GLU A 70 11.28 9.37 -13.53
N GLU A 71 11.55 8.24 -12.86
CA GLU A 71 10.80 7.00 -13.08
C GLU A 71 9.49 7.01 -12.27
N TYR A 72 8.41 7.43 -12.93
CA TYR A 72 7.07 7.53 -12.34
C TYR A 72 6.55 6.21 -11.76
N TYR A 73 6.97 5.05 -12.26
CA TYR A 73 6.61 3.78 -11.65
C TYR A 73 7.18 3.62 -10.24
N ILE A 74 8.46 3.99 -10.05
CA ILE A 74 9.13 3.94 -8.74
C ILE A 74 8.51 4.98 -7.80
N MET A 75 8.23 6.20 -8.29
CA MET A 75 7.50 7.20 -7.51
C MET A 75 6.12 6.70 -7.08
N TYR A 76 5.39 6.04 -7.98
CA TYR A 76 4.10 5.45 -7.64
C TYR A 76 4.23 4.38 -6.56
N ARG A 77 5.20 3.46 -6.68
CA ARG A 77 5.48 2.44 -5.65
C ARG A 77 5.85 3.06 -4.30
N LEU A 78 6.67 4.12 -4.29
CA LEU A 78 6.96 4.90 -3.09
C LEU A 78 5.69 5.48 -2.48
N GLY A 79 4.88 6.15 -3.28
CA GLY A 79 3.60 6.72 -2.86
C GLY A 79 2.69 5.68 -2.20
N MET A 80 2.57 4.51 -2.82
CA MET A 80 1.82 3.38 -2.29
C MET A 80 2.39 2.84 -0.98
N CYS A 81 3.71 2.72 -0.85
CA CYS A 81 4.35 2.29 0.39
C CYS A 81 4.15 3.31 1.52
N TYR A 82 4.24 4.62 1.21
CA TYR A 82 4.00 5.68 2.20
C TYR A 82 2.54 5.75 2.65
N LEU A 83 1.57 5.41 1.80
CA LEU A 83 0.16 5.24 2.22
C LEU A 83 -0.02 4.16 3.30
N LYS A 84 0.94 3.24 3.42
CA LYS A 84 0.94 2.15 4.42
C LYS A 84 1.76 2.48 5.65
N LYS A 85 2.42 3.65 5.69
CA LYS A 85 3.20 4.14 6.81
C LYS A 85 2.44 5.26 7.54
N GLN A 86 1.97 4.98 8.75
CA GLN A 86 1.00 5.82 9.49
C GLN A 86 1.47 7.25 9.79
N ASP A 87 2.77 7.50 9.80
CA ASP A 87 3.42 8.78 10.12
C ASP A 87 4.02 9.49 8.89
N ALA A 88 3.64 9.08 7.67
CA ALA A 88 4.30 9.56 6.45
C ALA A 88 3.35 9.82 5.27
N TYR A 89 2.09 10.17 5.53
CA TYR A 89 1.10 10.40 4.46
C TYR A 89 1.43 11.59 3.57
N GLU A 90 2.10 12.62 4.09
CA GLU A 90 2.60 13.76 3.30
C GLU A 90 3.61 13.32 2.25
N LYS A 91 4.43 12.30 2.54
CA LYS A 91 5.33 11.71 1.53
C LYS A 91 4.55 10.96 0.46
N ALA A 92 3.44 10.32 0.81
CA ALA A 92 2.58 9.72 -0.20
C ALA A 92 2.07 10.78 -1.19
N VAL A 93 1.63 11.94 -0.69
CA VAL A 93 1.26 13.09 -1.54
C VAL A 93 2.45 13.54 -2.41
N GLN A 94 3.63 13.72 -1.81
CA GLN A 94 4.86 14.15 -2.50
C GLN A 94 5.18 13.27 -3.72
N TYR A 95 5.03 11.94 -3.61
CA TYR A 95 5.37 11.01 -4.69
C TYR A 95 4.20 10.70 -5.63
N LEU A 96 2.94 10.72 -5.17
CA LEU A 96 1.78 10.43 -6.02
C LEU A 96 1.36 11.63 -6.89
N LYS A 97 1.51 12.85 -6.39
CA LYS A 97 1.13 14.07 -7.12
C LYS A 97 1.82 14.21 -8.49
N PRO A 98 3.15 14.15 -8.62
CA PRO A 98 3.81 14.27 -9.92
C PRO A 98 3.42 13.13 -10.88
N VAL A 99 3.15 11.93 -10.36
CA VAL A 99 2.66 10.81 -11.17
C VAL A 99 1.27 11.12 -11.73
N ALA A 100 0.34 11.62 -10.92
CA ALA A 100 -1.02 11.97 -11.35
C ALA A 100 -1.02 13.11 -12.40
N GLU A 101 -0.14 14.10 -12.24
CA GLU A 101 0.00 15.24 -13.15
C GLU A 101 0.58 14.84 -14.51
N ASN A 102 1.59 13.97 -14.52
CA ASN A 102 2.30 13.58 -15.75
C ASN A 102 1.73 12.34 -16.44
N ARG A 103 0.95 11.53 -15.71
CA ARG A 103 0.24 10.35 -16.23
C ARG A 103 -1.27 10.52 -16.01
N PRO A 104 -1.92 11.53 -16.63
CA PRO A 104 -3.31 11.90 -16.34
C PRO A 104 -4.33 10.79 -16.68
N ASN A 105 -3.95 9.82 -17.53
CA ASN A 105 -4.77 8.68 -17.91
C ASN A 105 -4.74 7.52 -16.89
N SER A 106 -3.93 7.62 -15.83
CA SER A 106 -3.82 6.59 -14.80
C SER A 106 -4.84 6.86 -13.68
N ALA A 107 -6.09 6.45 -13.93
CA ALA A 107 -7.23 6.64 -13.02
C ALA A 107 -6.90 6.21 -11.57
N ASP A 108 -6.26 5.06 -11.43
CA ASP A 108 -5.91 4.46 -10.13
C ASP A 108 -4.99 5.39 -9.31
N VAL A 109 -4.08 6.12 -9.95
CA VAL A 109 -3.17 7.05 -9.26
C VAL A 109 -3.95 8.23 -8.65
N LYS A 110 -4.92 8.78 -9.39
CA LYS A 110 -5.76 9.86 -8.88
C LYS A 110 -6.57 9.43 -7.67
N PHE A 111 -7.08 8.19 -7.68
CA PHE A 111 -7.74 7.61 -6.52
C PHE A 111 -6.80 7.55 -5.31
N TYR A 112 -5.60 6.99 -5.46
CA TYR A 112 -4.64 6.90 -4.36
C TYR A 112 -4.12 8.25 -3.87
N LEU A 113 -3.97 9.24 -4.77
CA LEU A 113 -3.66 10.62 -4.39
C LEU A 113 -4.82 11.23 -3.60
N GLY A 114 -6.07 10.96 -3.97
CA GLY A 114 -7.25 11.34 -3.19
C GLY A 114 -7.25 10.73 -1.79
N VAL A 115 -6.85 9.46 -1.65
CA VAL A 115 -6.65 8.83 -0.33
C VAL A 115 -5.55 9.52 0.46
N ALA A 116 -4.42 9.85 -0.17
CA ALA A 116 -3.32 10.59 0.48
C ALA A 116 -3.77 11.99 0.95
N TYR A 117 -4.53 12.71 0.12
CA TYR A 117 -5.11 14.00 0.49
C TYR A 117 -6.11 13.89 1.64
N HIS A 118 -6.96 12.86 1.65
CA HIS A 118 -7.85 12.58 2.77
C HIS A 118 -7.08 12.40 4.09
N LEU A 119 -6.01 11.59 4.07
CA LEU A 119 -5.19 11.29 5.25
C LEU A 119 -4.35 12.49 5.73
N THR A 120 -4.14 13.47 4.86
CA THR A 120 -3.39 14.71 5.15
C THR A 120 -4.30 15.93 5.25
N TYR A 121 -5.59 15.71 5.55
CA TYR A 121 -6.57 16.76 5.84
C TYR A 121 -6.87 17.73 4.67
N GLN A 122 -6.42 17.39 3.45
CA GLN A 122 -6.69 18.10 2.20
C GLN A 122 -8.02 17.60 1.60
N PHE A 123 -9.11 17.81 2.35
CA PHE A 123 -10.38 17.14 2.07
C PHE A 123 -11.05 17.58 0.77
N ASP A 124 -10.89 18.84 0.36
CA ASP A 124 -11.51 19.37 -0.85
C ASP A 124 -10.81 18.86 -2.12
N GLU A 125 -9.48 18.80 -2.09
CA GLU A 125 -8.65 18.17 -3.12
C GLU A 125 -8.96 16.68 -3.25
N ALA A 126 -9.11 15.98 -2.11
CA ALA A 126 -9.51 14.57 -2.09
C ALA A 126 -10.88 14.35 -2.76
N ILE A 127 -11.90 15.12 -2.38
CA ILE A 127 -13.25 15.05 -2.97
C ILE A 127 -13.20 15.31 -4.48
N THR A 128 -12.40 16.29 -4.92
CA THR A 128 -12.23 16.62 -6.34
C THR A 128 -11.69 15.41 -7.11
N LEU A 129 -10.59 14.81 -6.64
CA LEU A 129 -9.99 13.64 -7.29
C LEU A 129 -10.90 12.40 -7.27
N PHE A 130 -11.64 12.18 -6.19
CA PHE A 130 -12.60 11.07 -6.13
C PHE A 130 -13.75 11.26 -7.12
N ASN A 131 -14.27 12.48 -7.28
CA ASN A 131 -15.29 12.77 -8.31
C ASN A 131 -14.74 12.59 -9.73
N GLU A 132 -13.50 13.03 -10.00
CA GLU A 132 -12.82 12.76 -11.26
C GLU A 132 -12.64 11.26 -11.53
N TYR A 133 -12.34 10.46 -10.49
CA TYR A 133 -12.26 9.01 -10.60
C TYR A 133 -13.63 8.39 -10.93
N LEU A 134 -14.70 8.83 -10.25
CA LEU A 134 -16.07 8.34 -10.46
C LEU A 134 -16.66 8.68 -11.84
N ALA A 135 -16.14 9.73 -12.48
CA ALA A 135 -16.53 10.16 -13.83
C ALA A 135 -15.91 9.31 -14.95
N GLN A 136 -14.95 8.44 -14.63
CA GLN A 136 -14.32 7.53 -15.58
C GLN A 136 -15.05 6.18 -15.64
N ASP A 137 -14.73 5.37 -16.66
CA ASP A 137 -15.19 3.98 -16.73
C ASP A 137 -14.39 3.11 -15.75
N ILE A 138 -14.86 3.09 -14.50
CA ILE A 138 -14.24 2.36 -13.39
C ILE A 138 -14.91 1.01 -13.14
N ILE A 139 -14.17 0.11 -12.51
CA ILE A 139 -14.71 -1.17 -12.03
C ILE A 139 -15.91 -0.88 -11.12
N LYS A 140 -17.06 -1.52 -11.40
CA LYS A 140 -18.33 -1.27 -10.69
C LYS A 140 -18.22 -1.37 -9.16
N SER A 141 -17.39 -2.28 -8.65
CA SER A 141 -17.16 -2.45 -7.20
C SER A 141 -16.40 -1.29 -6.56
N GLN A 142 -15.67 -0.48 -7.33
CA GLN A 142 -14.91 0.68 -6.81
C GLN A 142 -15.79 1.93 -6.61
N ARG A 143 -16.95 2.00 -7.28
CA ARG A 143 -17.88 3.12 -7.11
C ARG A 143 -18.34 3.31 -5.66
N PRO A 144 -18.93 2.30 -4.98
CA PRO A 144 -19.36 2.47 -3.59
C PRO A 144 -18.19 2.74 -2.64
N VAL A 145 -17.01 2.17 -2.90
CA VAL A 145 -15.79 2.45 -2.12
C VAL A 145 -15.39 3.92 -2.25
N THR A 146 -15.40 4.46 -3.46
CA THR A 146 -15.02 5.85 -3.73
C THR A 146 -16.05 6.84 -3.19
N GLU A 147 -17.35 6.55 -3.33
CA GLU A 147 -18.42 7.35 -2.73
C GLU A 147 -18.31 7.39 -1.19
N GLN A 148 -17.91 6.26 -0.58
CA GLN A 148 -17.65 6.19 0.85
C GLN A 148 -16.46 7.09 1.27
N PHE A 149 -15.38 7.15 0.48
CA PHE A 149 -14.26 8.07 0.74
C PHE A 149 -14.68 9.54 0.63
N ILE A 150 -15.56 9.89 -0.31
CA ILE A 150 -16.13 11.24 -0.40
C ILE A 150 -16.93 11.56 0.87
N GLN A 151 -17.72 10.61 1.37
CA GLN A 151 -18.46 10.80 2.61
C GLN A 151 -17.52 10.94 3.82
N TYR A 152 -16.43 10.17 3.88
CA TYR A 152 -15.40 10.33 4.92
C TYR A 152 -14.79 11.72 4.90
N CYS A 153 -14.46 12.27 3.73
CA CYS A 153 -13.95 13.62 3.61
C CYS A 153 -14.96 14.66 4.11
N LYS A 154 -16.25 14.53 3.74
CA LYS A 154 -17.30 15.44 4.21
C LYS A 154 -17.47 15.40 5.73
N ASN A 155 -17.52 14.20 6.32
CA ASN A 155 -17.63 14.03 7.76
C ASN A 155 -16.37 14.58 8.47
N ALA A 156 -15.18 14.31 7.94
CA ALA A 156 -13.93 14.79 8.50
C ALA A 156 -13.84 16.32 8.49
N LYS A 157 -14.31 16.99 7.42
CA LYS A 157 -14.41 18.47 7.38
C LYS A 157 -15.26 19.01 8.53
N GLU A 158 -16.41 18.39 8.79
CA GLU A 158 -17.31 18.81 9.87
C GLU A 158 -16.68 18.56 11.25
N LEU A 159 -16.09 17.39 11.48
CA LEU A 159 -15.47 17.02 12.75
C LEU A 159 -14.21 17.84 13.07
N VAL A 160 -13.39 18.15 12.06
CA VAL A 160 -12.20 18.99 12.22
C VAL A 160 -12.58 20.45 12.47
N ALA A 161 -13.66 20.94 11.85
CA ALA A 161 -14.17 22.28 12.11
C ALA A 161 -14.85 22.43 13.49
N ASN A 162 -15.37 21.32 14.04
CA ASN A 162 -16.09 21.28 15.32
C ASN A 162 -15.46 20.24 16.26
N PRO A 163 -14.22 20.47 16.76
CA PRO A 163 -13.54 19.50 17.60
C PRO A 163 -14.28 19.33 18.92
N LEU A 164 -14.32 18.09 19.42
CA LEU A 164 -14.76 17.81 20.78
C LEU A 164 -13.73 18.38 21.77
N ASP A 165 -14.22 18.99 22.84
CA ASP A 165 -13.36 19.44 23.95
C ASP A 165 -12.96 18.23 24.80
N VAL A 166 -11.93 17.52 24.34
CA VAL A 166 -11.38 16.34 24.99
C VAL A 166 -9.87 16.50 25.16
N SER A 167 -9.36 16.04 26.30
CA SER A 167 -7.92 15.95 26.54
C SER A 167 -7.45 14.53 26.23
N ILE A 168 -6.58 14.40 25.24
CA ILE A 168 -5.93 13.13 24.93
C ILE A 168 -4.58 13.10 25.63
N THR A 169 -4.44 12.21 26.61
CA THR A 169 -3.19 11.99 27.34
C THR A 169 -2.62 10.62 27.03
N ASN A 170 -1.35 10.57 26.65
CA ASN A 170 -0.61 9.32 26.58
C ASN A 170 -0.54 8.70 27.99
N ILE A 171 -1.02 7.46 28.12
CA ILE A 171 -1.11 6.73 29.40
C ILE A 171 0.29 6.46 30.00
N GLY A 172 1.32 6.38 29.15
CA GLY A 172 2.68 6.03 29.54
C GLY A 172 2.89 4.54 29.78
N ALA A 173 4.13 4.19 30.14
CA ALA A 173 4.55 2.82 30.36
C ALA A 173 3.67 2.09 31.40
N PRO A 174 3.35 0.80 31.20
CA PRO A 174 3.99 -0.13 30.26
C PRO A 174 3.39 -0.14 28.83
N ILE A 175 2.42 0.72 28.51
CA ILE A 175 1.81 0.85 27.18
C ILE A 175 2.31 2.14 26.48
N ASN A 176 1.94 2.35 25.22
CA ASN A 176 2.43 3.41 24.34
C ASN A 176 3.95 3.37 24.16
N THR A 177 4.53 2.17 24.03
CA THR A 177 5.94 2.02 23.67
C THR A 177 6.15 2.22 22.16
N GLU A 178 7.40 2.25 21.70
CA GLU A 178 7.72 2.30 20.26
C GLU A 178 7.39 0.99 19.52
N ALA A 179 7.10 -0.09 20.25
CA ALA A 179 6.75 -1.37 19.64
C ALA A 179 5.28 -1.43 19.24
N ALA A 180 4.92 -2.39 18.40
CA ALA A 180 3.53 -2.57 18.01
C ALA A 180 2.70 -3.09 19.20
N GLU A 181 1.67 -2.34 19.55
CA GLU A 181 0.69 -2.66 20.59
C GLU A 181 -0.70 -2.61 19.95
N TYR A 182 -1.41 -3.73 19.89
CA TYR A 182 -2.63 -3.82 19.09
C TYR A 182 -3.71 -4.70 19.72
N VAL A 183 -4.93 -4.53 19.19
CA VAL A 183 -6.17 -5.18 19.67
C VAL A 183 -6.36 -4.95 21.18
N PRO A 184 -6.42 -3.68 21.63
CA PRO A 184 -6.74 -3.39 23.02
C PRO A 184 -8.21 -3.77 23.31
N VAL A 185 -8.44 -4.38 24.47
CA VAL A 185 -9.77 -4.57 25.04
C VAL A 185 -9.80 -4.03 26.46
N VAL A 186 -10.85 -3.28 26.77
CA VAL A 186 -11.09 -2.68 28.09
C VAL A 186 -12.21 -3.46 28.76
N SER A 187 -12.03 -3.82 30.04
CA SER A 187 -13.08 -4.46 30.83
C SER A 187 -14.28 -3.51 31.00
N SER A 188 -15.46 -4.06 31.25
CA SER A 188 -16.70 -3.27 31.35
C SER A 188 -16.71 -2.25 32.50
N ASP A 189 -15.87 -2.46 33.52
CA ASP A 189 -15.65 -1.55 34.65
C ASP A 189 -14.49 -0.56 34.42
N GLU A 190 -13.90 -0.59 33.21
CA GLU A 190 -12.78 0.24 32.78
C GLU A 190 -11.52 0.11 33.64
N GLN A 191 -11.41 -0.96 34.46
CA GLN A 191 -10.28 -1.16 35.36
C GLN A 191 -9.11 -1.94 34.72
N VAL A 192 -9.38 -2.69 33.65
CA VAL A 192 -8.39 -3.58 33.02
C VAL A 192 -8.32 -3.29 31.53
N LEU A 193 -7.11 -2.98 31.06
CA LEU A 193 -6.76 -2.93 29.64
C LEU A 193 -5.88 -4.13 29.30
N VAL A 194 -6.33 -4.98 28.38
CA VAL A 194 -5.54 -6.08 27.83
C VAL A 194 -5.17 -5.72 26.39
N PHE A 195 -3.91 -5.87 26.02
CA PHE A 195 -3.42 -5.57 24.67
C PHE A 195 -2.40 -6.62 24.23
N THR A 196 -2.20 -6.75 22.92
CA THR A 196 -1.15 -7.60 22.35
C THR A 196 0.10 -6.77 22.13
N TYR A 197 1.23 -7.19 22.71
CA TYR A 197 2.54 -6.56 22.53
C TYR A 197 3.40 -7.37 21.55
N MET A 198 3.89 -6.72 20.51
CA MET A 198 4.83 -7.27 19.53
C MET A 198 6.10 -6.40 19.52
N GLY A 199 7.01 -6.74 20.42
CA GLY A 199 8.35 -6.17 20.50
C GLY A 199 9.31 -7.15 21.15
N ARG A 200 10.52 -6.70 21.51
CA ARG A 200 11.63 -7.56 21.98
C ARG A 200 11.31 -8.47 23.18
N LYS A 201 10.26 -8.14 23.97
CA LYS A 201 9.81 -8.95 25.12
C LYS A 201 8.75 -10.01 24.75
N SER A 202 8.27 -10.02 23.52
CA SER A 202 7.26 -10.96 23.01
C SER A 202 7.90 -12.06 22.18
N LYS A 203 7.33 -13.28 22.19
CA LYS A 203 7.75 -14.38 21.31
C LYS A 203 7.64 -14.01 19.84
N GLY A 204 6.63 -13.23 19.45
CA GLY A 204 6.50 -12.71 18.08
C GLY A 204 7.53 -11.64 17.71
N GLY A 205 8.19 -11.01 18.69
CA GLY A 205 9.31 -10.09 18.44
C GLY A 205 10.67 -10.77 18.30
N PHE A 206 10.75 -12.09 18.49
CA PHE A 206 11.92 -12.94 18.19
C PHE A 206 11.77 -13.68 16.87
N GLU A 207 10.58 -13.68 16.27
CA GLU A 207 10.40 -14.01 14.86
C GLU A 207 10.76 -12.77 14.04
N ASP A 208 12.05 -12.44 14.05
CA ASP A 208 12.58 -11.76 12.89
C ASP A 208 12.46 -12.74 11.73
N VAL A 209 11.52 -12.49 10.82
CA VAL A 209 11.29 -13.31 9.63
C VAL A 209 12.55 -13.35 8.74
N PHE A 210 13.57 -12.50 9.02
CA PHE A 210 14.78 -12.35 8.24
C PHE A 210 16.10 -12.41 9.03
N SER A 211 16.10 -12.60 10.36
CA SER A 211 17.33 -12.94 11.09
C SER A 211 17.42 -14.46 11.24
N SER A 212 18.37 -15.04 10.52
CA SER A 212 18.82 -16.41 10.73
C SER A 212 19.58 -16.61 12.05
N GLU A 213 19.82 -15.55 12.83
CA GLU A 213 20.49 -15.65 14.13
C GLU A 213 19.49 -15.65 15.28
N LYS A 214 19.00 -16.84 15.62
CA LYS A 214 18.47 -17.10 16.97
C LYS A 214 19.64 -17.02 17.96
N LYS A 215 19.84 -15.87 18.61
CA LYS A 215 20.70 -15.77 19.78
C LYS A 215 19.93 -16.32 20.99
N TRP A 216 20.34 -17.51 21.41
CA TRP A 216 19.95 -18.14 22.67
C TRP A 216 20.75 -17.55 23.83
#